data_AF-A0A948E4Q2-F1
#
_entry.id   AF-A0A948E4Q2-F1
#
_cell.length_a   1.000
_cell.length_b   1.000
_cell.length_c   1.000
_cell.angle_alpha   90.00
_cell.angle_beta   90.00
_cell.angle_gamma   90.00
#
_symmetry.space_group_name_H-M   'P 1'
#
loop_
_entity.id
_entity.type
_entity.pdbx_description
1 polymer ?
#
loop_
_entity_poly.entity_id
_entity_poly.type
_entity_poly.pdbx_seq_one_letter_code
_entity_poly.pdbx_strand_id
1 'polypeptide(L)' 'MHFIVFADTGTVTINKDPWFVGDNRRTLSGAGIGLTWVDPGNFAIRTYYAQKLGNEVATSAPDKSGRFWIQAVKYF' A
#
# COMPACT_ATOMS: atom_id res chain seq x y z
N MET A 1 -20.81 -3.11 -7.31
CA MET A 1 -19.55 -3.55 -6.65
C MET A 1 -18.44 -3.47 -7.69
N HIS A 2 -17.23 -3.09 -7.28
CA HIS A 2 -16.05 -3.00 -8.15
C HIS A 2 -14.91 -3.84 -7.59
N PHE A 3 -14.32 -4.66 -8.46
CA PHE A 3 -13.11 -5.42 -8.17
C PHE A 3 -11.96 -4.84 -8.99
N ILE A 4 -10.78 -4.74 -8.37
CA ILE A 4 -9.56 -4.30 -9.04
C ILE A 4 -8.39 -5.21 -8.70
N VAL A 5 -7.47 -5.32 -9.66
CA VAL A 5 -6.10 -5.78 -9.43
C VAL A 5 -5.18 -4.60 -9.68
N PHE A 6 -4.09 -4.50 -8.91
CA PHE A 6 -3.15 -3.40 -9.05
C PHE A 6 -1.72 -3.84 -8.78
N ALA A 7 -0.78 -3.10 -9.36
CA ALA A 7 0.63 -3.13 -9.02
C ALA A 7 1.10 -1.68 -8.87
N ASP A 8 1.89 -1.42 -7.83
CA ASP A 8 2.43 -0.10 -7.52
C ASP A 8 3.94 -0.17 -7.28
N THR A 9 4.60 0.97 -7.45
CA THR A 9 6.01 1.16 -7.16
C THR A 9 6.23 2.59 -6.72
N GLY A 10 6.91 2.77 -5.59
CA GLY A 10 7.26 4.07 -5.04
C GLY A 10 8.75 4.18 -4.79
N THR A 11 9.35 5.27 -5.24
CA THR A 11 10.76 5.59 -4.97
C THR A 11 10.85 6.86 -4.14
N VAL A 12 11.65 6.84 -3.08
CA VAL A 12 11.92 7.98 -2.20
C VAL A 12 13.42 8.26 -2.18
N THR A 13 13.77 9.54 -2.15
CA THR A 13 15.12 9.98 -1.81
C THR A 13 15.19 10.18 -0.29
N ILE A 14 16.15 9.53 0.37
CA ILE A 14 16.20 9.43 1.83
C ILE A 14 16.65 10.77 2.45
N ASN A 15 17.75 11.35 1.96
CA ASN A 15 18.29 12.63 2.41
C ASN A 15 18.40 13.61 1.24
N LYS A 16 18.05 14.88 1.43
CA LYS A 16 18.25 15.90 0.39
C LYS A 16 19.74 16.06 0.06
N ASP A 17 20.57 16.13 1.09
CA ASP A 17 22.02 16.19 1.02
C ASP A 17 22.59 14.95 1.74
N PRO A 18 23.16 13.97 1.02
CA PRO A 18 23.68 12.74 1.62
C PRO A 18 24.83 13.03 2.59
N TRP A 19 24.75 12.48 3.79
CA TRP A 19 25.73 12.67 4.86
C TRP A 19 26.54 11.40 5.19
N PHE A 20 26.32 10.31 4.46
CA PHE A 20 27.11 9.08 4.51
C PHE A 20 27.26 8.48 3.10
N VAL A 21 28.30 7.67 2.89
CA VAL A 21 28.51 6.94 1.63
C VAL A 21 27.56 5.74 1.59
N GLY A 22 26.64 5.73 0.61
CA GLY A 22 25.68 4.65 0.43
C GLY A 22 24.54 5.05 -0.49
N ASP A 23 23.61 4.11 -0.71
CA ASP A 23 22.44 4.35 -1.53
C ASP A 23 21.49 5.32 -0.80
N ASN A 24 21.16 6.43 -1.45
CA ASN A 24 20.30 7.49 -0.88
C ASN A 24 18.89 7.46 -1.50
N ARG A 25 18.58 6.39 -2.24
CA ARG A 25 17.25 6.14 -2.79
C ARG A 25 16.75 4.80 -2.31
N ARG A 26 15.43 4.74 -2.17
CA ARG A 26 14.73 3.53 -1.77
C ARG A 26 13.54 3.32 -2.70
N THR A 27 13.42 2.12 -3.28
CA THR A 27 12.32 1.77 -4.19
C THR A 27 11.59 0.55 -3.67
N LEU A 28 10.30 0.72 -3.35
CA LEU A 28 9.43 -0.35 -2.89
C LEU A 28 8.35 -0.61 -3.94
N SER A 29 8.04 -1.88 -4.18
CA SER A 29 7.01 -2.32 -5.11
C SER A 29 6.04 -3.28 -4.42
N GLY A 30 4.80 -3.27 -4.88
CA GLY A 30 3.74 -4.13 -4.36
C GLY A 30 2.71 -4.50 -5.44
N ALA A 31 2.00 -5.60 -5.22
CA ALA A 31 0.82 -5.93 -6.02
C ALA A 31 -0.29 -6.45 -5.12
N GLY A 32 -1.53 -6.23 -5.55
CA GLY A 32 -2.67 -6.52 -4.72
C GLY A 32 -3.99 -6.57 -5.46
N ILE A 33 -5.02 -6.82 -4.67
CA ILE A 33 -6.42 -6.87 -5.10
C ILE A 33 -7.25 -5.97 -4.20
N GLY A 34 -8.34 -5.45 -4.75
CA GLY A 34 -9.27 -4.59 -4.03
C GLY A 34 -10.72 -4.92 -4.36
N LEU A 35 -11.59 -4.79 -3.37
CA LEU A 35 -13.04 -4.87 -3.54
C LEU A 35 -13.67 -3.62 -2.93
N THR A 36 -14.55 -3.00 -3.70
CA THR A 36 -15.36 -1.86 -3.25
C THR A 36 -16.83 -2.19 -3.42
N TRP A 37 -17.58 -2.08 -2.32
CA TRP A 37 -19.03 -2.22 -2.27
C TRP A 37 -19.63 -0.94 -1.73
N VAL A 38 -20.43 -0.28 -2.56
CA VAL A 38 -21.12 0.95 -2.19
C VAL A 38 -22.60 0.74 -2.43
N ASP A 39 -23.40 1.13 -1.44
CA ASP A 39 -24.83 1.34 -1.54
C ASP A 39 -25.10 2.85 -1.36
N PRO A 40 -25.39 3.59 -2.44
CA PRO A 40 -25.52 5.06 -2.40
C PRO A 40 -26.52 5.54 -1.34
N GLY A 41 -26.10 6.50 -0.51
CA GLY A 41 -26.93 7.02 0.59
C GLY A 41 -27.03 6.09 1.81
N ASN A 42 -26.39 4.92 1.78
CA ASN A 42 -26.45 3.94 2.86
C ASN A 42 -25.07 3.60 3.42
N PHE A 43 -24.19 2.97 2.63
CA PHE A 43 -22.84 2.63 3.09
C PHE A 43 -21.81 2.52 1.98
N ALA A 44 -20.53 2.55 2.37
CA ALA A 44 -19.39 2.22 1.52
C ALA A 44 -18.40 1.33 2.28
N ILE A 45 -18.02 0.20 1.69
CA ILE A 45 -17.00 -0.72 2.19
C ILE A 45 -15.91 -0.85 1.15
N ARG A 46 -14.65 -0.69 1.56
CA ARG A 46 -13.47 -0.89 0.73
C ARG A 46 -12.52 -1.85 1.44
N THR A 47 -12.10 -2.90 0.74
CA THR A 47 -11.12 -3.86 1.22
C THR A 47 -9.99 -3.99 0.23
N TYR A 48 -8.76 -4.12 0.74
CA TYR A 48 -7.56 -4.30 -0.07
C TYR A 48 -6.66 -5.33 0.57
N TYR A 49 -6.02 -6.15 -0.26
CA TYR A 49 -4.94 -7.03 0.14
C TYR A 49 -3.77 -6.83 -0.81
N ALA A 50 -2.56 -6.64 -0.28
CA ALA A 50 -1.37 -6.47 -1.08
C ALA A 50 -0.20 -7.29 -0.54
N GLN A 51 0.69 -7.67 -1.44
CA GLN A 51 1.95 -8.35 -1.19
C GLN A 51 3.11 -7.48 -1.69
N LYS A 52 4.21 -7.46 -0.93
CA LYS A 52 5.47 -6.82 -1.33
C LYS A 52 6.06 -7.58 -2.51
N LEU A 53 6.50 -6.86 -3.53
CA LEU A 53 7.26 -7.38 -4.64
C LEU A 53 8.74 -7.05 -4.41
N GLY A 54 9.53 -8.07 -4.06
CA GLY A 54 10.95 -7.94 -3.72
C GLY A 54 11.26 -8.27 -2.26
N ASN A 55 12.54 -8.21 -1.89
CA ASN A 55 13.05 -8.71 -0.61
C ASN A 55 13.51 -7.59 0.34
N GLU A 56 13.19 -6.34 0.03
CA GLU A 56 13.72 -5.20 0.81
C GLU A 56 13.09 -5.12 2.20
N VAL A 57 13.88 -5.21 3.26
CA VAL A 57 13.39 -5.27 4.66
C VAL A 57 12.62 -3.99 5.02
N ALA A 58 11.41 -4.15 5.54
CA ALA A 58 10.65 -3.01 6.05
C ALA A 58 11.39 -2.37 7.24
N THR A 59 11.71 -1.09 7.14
CA THR A 59 12.40 -0.35 8.22
C THR A 59 11.45 0.52 9.05
N SER A 60 10.23 0.76 8.54
CA SER A 60 9.24 1.66 9.16
C SER A 60 8.05 0.91 9.78
N ALA A 61 8.05 -0.42 9.74
CA ALA A 61 7.02 -1.30 10.27
C ALA A 61 7.57 -2.73 10.34
N PRO A 62 6.92 -3.68 11.05
CA PRO A 62 7.31 -5.08 11.00
C PRO A 62 7.38 -5.58 9.56
N ASP A 63 8.46 -6.28 9.23
CA ASP A 63 8.64 -6.85 7.90
C ASP A 63 7.61 -7.97 7.71
N LYS A 64 6.58 -7.65 6.94
CA LYS A 64 5.49 -8.54 6.56
C LYS A 64 5.33 -8.45 5.06
N SER A 65 5.38 -9.60 4.41
CA SER A 65 5.19 -9.68 2.96
C SER A 65 3.79 -9.28 2.54
N GLY A 66 2.77 -9.52 3.39
CA GLY A 66 1.37 -9.23 3.09
C GLY A 66 0.70 -8.30 4.08
N ARG A 67 -0.25 -7.49 3.59
CA ARG A 67 -1.08 -6.60 4.40
C ARG A 67 -2.52 -6.55 3.89
N PHE A 68 -3.46 -6.43 4.83
CA PHE A 68 -4.88 -6.30 4.57
C PHE A 68 -5.40 -5.00 5.19
N TRP A 69 -6.21 -4.27 4.43
CA TRP A 69 -6.87 -3.04 4.87
C TRP A 69 -8.36 -3.12 4.62
N ILE A 70 -9.14 -2.57 5.54
CA ILE A 70 -10.57 -2.41 5.42
C ILE A 70 -10.98 -1.01 5.89
N GLN A 71 -11.91 -0.40 5.15
CA GLN A 71 -12.60 0.82 5.54
C GLN A 71 -14.10 0.61 5.35
N ALA A 72 -14.90 1.00 6.34
CA ALA A 72 -16.35 0.98 6.28
C ALA A 72 -16.91 2.35 6.69
N VAL A 73 -17.85 2.87 5.92
CA VAL A 73 -18.55 4.13 6.15
C VAL A 73 -20.05 3.89 6.07
N LYS A 74 -20.80 4.45 7.02
CA LYS A 74 -22.27 4.47 7.03
C LYS A 74 -22.74 5.91 6.83
N TYR A 75 -23.71 6.11 5.95
CA TYR A 75 -24.36 7.39 5.70
C TYR A 75 -25.73 7.39 6.42
N PHE A 76 -26.13 8.55 6.94
CA PHE A 76 -27.36 8.79 7.71
C PHE A 76 -28.09 10.02 7.16
#